data_AF-A0A835IY99-F1
#
_entry.id   AF-A0A835IY99-F1
#
_cell.length_a   1.000
_cell.length_b   1.000
_cell.length_c   1.000
_cell.angle_alpha   90.00
_cell.angle_beta   90.00
_cell.angle_gamma   90.00
#
_symmetry.space_group_name_H-M   'P 1'
#
loop_
_entity.id
_entity.type
_entity.pdbx_description
1 polymer ?
#
loop_
_entity_poly.entity_id
_entity_poly.type
_entity_poly.pdbx_seq_one_letter_code
_entity_poly.pdbx_strand_id
1 'polypeptide(L)'
;MLDLFLDSFWLGENTQFLINHLLIVAMDQIAFDRCKFLGLHCYRLVTDGVDFGGEKLYMSRDFISMMWRRTLFLADVLQRGYSFIFTDIDVMWLRNPFLRLSKNETDDIQISCDKFGRNQMCAFNLINTGFYFTRSNNKTISLFNKWYTSRNSTKYVGMKEQDVLKSMIQAGEFRDIGP
;
A
#
# COMPACT_ATOMS: atom_id res chain seq x y z
N MET A 1 14.31 -6.96 -9.81
CA MET A 1 13.53 -6.14 -8.86
C MET A 1 13.40 -6.81 -7.51
N LEU A 2 12.79 -8.00 -7.40
CA LEU A 2 12.64 -8.69 -6.12
C LEU A 2 13.97 -8.93 -5.39
N ASP A 3 15.02 -9.40 -6.07
CA ASP A 3 16.31 -9.65 -5.40
C ASP A 3 16.91 -8.36 -4.82
N LEU A 4 16.88 -7.25 -5.56
CA LEU A 4 17.34 -5.93 -5.05
C LEU A 4 16.51 -5.44 -3.86
N PHE A 5 15.18 -5.65 -3.91
CA PHE A 5 14.30 -5.32 -2.80
C PHE A 5 14.69 -6.11 -1.55
N LEU A 6 14.90 -7.42 -1.66
CA LEU A 6 15.34 -8.27 -0.55
C LEU A 6 16.74 -7.89 -0.06
N ASP A 7 17.69 -7.61 -0.96
CA ASP A 7 19.03 -7.13 -0.63
C ASP A 7 18.98 -5.83 0.19
N SER A 8 18.00 -4.97 -0.06
CA SER A 8 17.84 -3.74 0.74
C SER A 8 17.58 -4.04 2.22
N PHE A 9 16.85 -5.12 2.55
CA PHE A 9 16.67 -5.54 3.95
C PHE A 9 17.95 -6.15 4.54
N TRP A 10 18.74 -6.86 3.73
CA TRP A 10 20.00 -7.44 4.20
C TRP A 10 21.07 -6.38 4.47
N LEU A 11 21.14 -5.37 3.60
CA LEU A 11 22.16 -4.33 3.65
C LEU A 11 21.73 -3.09 4.46
N GLY A 12 20.42 -2.92 4.69
CA GLY A 12 19.86 -1.76 5.37
C GLY A 12 20.10 -1.77 6.88
N GLU A 13 20.30 -0.58 7.44
CA GLU A 13 20.57 -0.38 8.87
C GLU A 13 19.35 -0.78 9.73
N ASN A 14 19.52 -1.83 10.54
CA ASN A 14 18.48 -2.39 11.42
C ASN A 14 17.22 -2.88 10.67
N THR A 15 17.39 -3.39 9.44
CA THR A 15 16.25 -3.88 8.62
C THR A 15 16.21 -5.40 8.44
N GLN A 16 17.32 -6.09 8.65
CA GLN A 16 17.47 -7.51 8.35
C GLN A 16 16.40 -8.42 8.97
N PHE A 17 16.02 -8.18 10.23
CA PHE A 17 15.02 -9.00 10.92
C PHE A 17 13.61 -8.87 10.32
N LEU A 18 13.33 -7.77 9.61
CA LEU A 18 12.01 -7.49 9.02
C LEU A 18 11.68 -8.42 7.85
N ILE A 19 12.68 -9.12 7.29
CA ILE A 19 12.45 -10.12 6.24
C ILE A 19 11.54 -11.26 6.73
N ASN A 20 11.56 -11.57 8.03
CA ASN A 20 10.69 -12.55 8.66
C ASN A 20 9.25 -12.05 8.86
N HIS A 21 9.01 -10.76 8.62
CA HIS A 21 7.72 -10.08 8.73
C HIS A 21 7.21 -9.59 7.36
N LEU A 22 7.88 -10.00 6.28
CA LEU A 22 7.55 -9.60 4.92
C LEU A 22 6.55 -10.57 4.30
N LEU A 23 5.39 -10.06 3.87
CA LEU A 23 4.43 -10.77 3.02
C LEU A 23 4.55 -10.25 1.59
N ILE A 24 5.02 -11.08 0.66
CA ILE A 24 5.04 -10.75 -0.76
C ILE A 24 3.67 -11.07 -1.37
N VAL A 25 3.04 -10.06 -1.93
CA VAL A 25 1.76 -10.18 -2.64
C VAL A 25 2.04 -10.20 -4.14
N ALA A 26 1.96 -11.38 -4.74
CA ALA A 26 2.22 -11.59 -6.15
C ALA A 26 0.92 -11.49 -6.97
N MET A 27 0.94 -10.68 -8.03
CA MET A 27 -0.19 -10.50 -8.94
C MET A 27 -0.29 -11.59 -10.00
N ASP A 28 0.84 -12.18 -10.36
CA ASP A 28 0.95 -13.24 -11.37
C ASP A 28 1.58 -14.52 -10.82
N GLN A 29 1.43 -15.60 -11.59
CA GLN A 29 1.88 -16.93 -11.20
C GLN A 29 3.40 -17.04 -11.12
N ILE A 30 4.14 -16.41 -12.05
CA ILE A 30 5.60 -16.50 -12.11
C ILE A 30 6.22 -15.83 -10.89
N ALA A 31 5.72 -14.63 -10.52
CA ALA A 31 6.15 -13.93 -9.31
C ALA A 31 5.82 -14.73 -8.04
N PHE A 32 4.65 -15.37 -7.99
CA PHE A 32 4.26 -16.21 -6.86
C PHE A 32 5.18 -17.43 -6.71
N ASP A 33 5.47 -18.14 -7.81
CA ASP A 33 6.34 -19.31 -7.80
C ASP A 33 7.78 -18.93 -7.44
N ARG A 34 8.28 -17.80 -7.94
CA ARG A 34 9.60 -17.26 -7.54
C ARG A 34 9.64 -16.96 -6.04
N CYS A 35 8.61 -16.31 -5.50
CA CYS A 35 8.51 -16.03 -4.08
C CYS A 35 8.53 -17.33 -3.24
N LYS A 36 7.76 -18.34 -3.65
CA LYS A 36 7.68 -19.64 -2.99
C LYS A 36 9.01 -20.40 -3.06
N PHE A 37 9.69 -20.36 -4.20
CA PHE A 37 11.02 -20.95 -4.39
C PHE A 37 12.05 -20.36 -3.42
N LEU A 38 11.97 -19.07 -3.14
CA LEU A 38 12.83 -18.37 -2.18
C LEU A 38 12.47 -18.63 -0.70
N GLY A 39 11.41 -19.42 -0.42
CA GLY A 39 11.01 -19.74 0.96
C GLY A 39 10.37 -18.59 1.73
N LEU A 40 9.89 -17.55 1.04
CA LEU A 40 9.26 -16.37 1.66
C LEU A 40 7.79 -16.61 2.01
N HIS A 41 7.20 -15.69 2.77
CA HIS A 41 5.74 -15.63 2.94
C HIS A 41 5.12 -15.00 1.69
N CYS A 42 4.32 -15.78 0.97
CA CYS A 42 3.79 -15.41 -0.35
C CYS A 42 2.27 -15.50 -0.37
N TYR A 43 1.62 -14.51 -0.98
CA TYR A 43 0.19 -14.50 -1.25
C TYR A 43 -0.06 -14.23 -2.73
N ARG A 44 -0.87 -15.06 -3.40
CA ARG A 44 -1.25 -14.85 -4.80
C ARG A 44 -2.54 -14.04 -4.87
N LEU A 45 -2.45 -12.80 -5.34
CA LEU A 45 -3.60 -11.91 -5.47
C LEU A 45 -4.31 -12.12 -6.80
N VAL A 46 -5.28 -13.02 -6.80
CA VAL A 46 -6.10 -13.34 -7.98
C VAL A 46 -7.22 -12.33 -8.12
N THR A 47 -7.47 -11.87 -9.35
CA THR A 47 -8.72 -11.17 -9.73
C THR A 47 -9.46 -12.03 -10.73
N ASP A 48 -10.75 -12.25 -10.51
CA ASP A 48 -11.57 -13.03 -11.42
C ASP A 48 -11.63 -12.32 -12.79
N GLY A 49 -11.34 -13.07 -13.86
CA GLY A 49 -11.47 -12.60 -15.24
C GLY A 49 -10.32 -11.75 -15.78
N VAL A 50 -9.23 -11.53 -15.03
CA VAL A 50 -8.04 -10.81 -15.52
C VAL A 50 -6.78 -11.56 -15.16
N ASP A 51 -6.00 -11.94 -16.18
CA ASP A 51 -4.63 -12.41 -16.02
C ASP A 51 -3.67 -11.20 -15.98
N PHE A 52 -2.91 -11.08 -14.90
CA PHE A 52 -1.89 -10.04 -14.72
C PHE A 52 -0.47 -10.52 -15.03
N GLY A 53 -0.30 -11.68 -15.68
CA GLY A 53 1.00 -12.22 -16.07
C GLY A 53 1.82 -11.40 -17.07
N GLY A 54 1.29 -10.27 -17.56
CA GLY A 54 1.99 -9.36 -18.48
C GLY A 54 2.01 -7.92 -17.99
N GLU A 55 2.95 -7.13 -18.51
CA GLU A 55 3.06 -5.69 -18.22
C GLU A 55 1.71 -5.00 -18.49
N LYS A 56 1.19 -4.30 -17.48
CA LYS A 56 -0.01 -3.48 -17.64
C LYS A 56 0.42 -2.04 -17.85
N LEU A 57 0.06 -1.52 -19.03
CA LEU A 57 0.29 -0.12 -19.35
C LEU A 57 -0.32 0.77 -18.26
N TYR A 58 0.48 1.72 -17.78
CA TYR A 58 0.06 2.67 -16.77
C TYR A 58 -1.27 3.33 -17.16
N MET A 59 -2.21 3.43 -16.21
CA MET A 59 -3.58 3.97 -16.39
C MET A 59 -4.50 3.18 -17.35
N SER A 60 -4.11 1.98 -17.81
CA SER A 60 -5.04 1.08 -18.48
C SER A 60 -6.17 0.61 -17.54
N ARG A 61 -7.27 0.09 -18.11
CA ARG A 61 -8.36 -0.50 -17.31
C ARG A 61 -7.88 -1.63 -16.41
N ASP A 62 -7.00 -2.48 -16.92
CA ASP A 62 -6.39 -3.57 -16.15
C ASP A 62 -5.52 -3.04 -15.01
N PHE A 63 -4.72 -2.00 -15.25
CA PHE A 63 -3.93 -1.33 -14.21
C PHE A 63 -4.83 -0.78 -13.10
N ILE A 64 -5.88 -0.03 -13.45
CA ILE A 64 -6.82 0.53 -12.46
C ILE A 64 -7.50 -0.58 -11.67
N SER A 65 -7.97 -1.64 -12.33
CA SER A 65 -8.59 -2.79 -11.68
C SER A 65 -7.62 -3.49 -10.71
N MET A 66 -6.36 -3.67 -11.12
CA MET A 66 -5.29 -4.23 -10.31
C MET A 66 -5.08 -3.43 -9.03
N MET A 67 -5.00 -2.10 -9.13
CA MET A 67 -4.77 -1.28 -7.97
C MET A 67 -5.97 -1.26 -7.00
N TRP A 68 -7.20 -1.28 -7.52
CA TRP A 68 -8.39 -1.44 -6.65
C TRP A 68 -8.44 -2.82 -6.00
N ARG A 69 -7.97 -3.88 -6.67
CA ARG A 69 -7.85 -5.21 -6.07
C ARG A 69 -6.86 -5.20 -4.90
N ARG A 70 -5.73 -4.50 -5.06
CA ARG A 70 -4.77 -4.25 -3.97
C ARG A 70 -5.45 -3.56 -2.78
N THR A 71 -6.24 -2.51 -3.01
CA THR A 71 -6.98 -1.83 -1.93
C THR A 71 -7.92 -2.77 -1.17
N LEU A 72 -8.65 -3.65 -1.88
CA LEU A 72 -9.51 -4.65 -1.23
C LEU A 72 -8.71 -5.63 -0.36
N PHE A 73 -7.60 -6.16 -0.89
CA PHE A 73 -6.74 -7.05 -0.13
C PHE A 73 -6.25 -6.40 1.17
N LEU A 74 -5.83 -5.13 1.11
CA LEU A 74 -5.39 -4.41 2.30
C LEU A 74 -6.52 -4.16 3.30
N ALA A 75 -7.76 -3.94 2.83
CA ALA A 75 -8.93 -3.90 3.69
C ALA A 75 -9.14 -5.23 4.44
N ASP A 76 -8.99 -6.36 3.75
CA ASP A 76 -9.10 -7.70 4.34
C ASP A 76 -8.01 -7.95 5.40
N VAL A 77 -6.78 -7.44 5.18
CA VAL A 77 -5.68 -7.52 6.15
C VAL A 77 -6.03 -6.76 7.45
N LEU A 78 -6.59 -5.55 7.33
CA LEU A 78 -7.06 -4.78 8.50
C LEU A 78 -8.20 -5.50 9.22
N GLN A 79 -9.17 -6.06 8.48
CA GLN A 79 -10.29 -6.80 9.09
C GLN A 79 -9.82 -8.02 9.89
N ARG A 80 -8.66 -8.58 9.54
CA ARG A 80 -8.03 -9.68 10.28
C ARG A 80 -7.20 -9.23 11.49
N GLY A 81 -7.12 -7.92 11.76
CA GLY A 81 -6.45 -7.36 12.93
C GLY A 81 -4.98 -6.98 12.71
N TYR A 82 -4.47 -7.06 11.48
CA TYR A 82 -3.05 -6.79 11.21
C TYR A 82 -2.83 -5.32 10.85
N SER A 83 -1.98 -4.64 11.64
CA SER A 83 -1.37 -3.37 11.22
C SER A 83 -0.23 -3.67 10.25
N PHE A 84 0.01 -2.80 9.26
CA PHE A 84 1.02 -3.04 8.25
C PHE A 84 1.71 -1.77 7.77
N ILE A 85 2.90 -1.95 7.20
CA ILE A 85 3.49 -1.00 6.26
C ILE A 85 3.27 -1.59 4.86
N PHE A 86 2.63 -0.84 3.99
CA PHE A 86 2.59 -1.15 2.57
C PHE A 86 3.80 -0.53 1.90
N THR A 87 4.44 -1.28 1.00
CA THR A 87 5.57 -0.82 0.21
C THR A 87 5.51 -1.44 -1.18
N ASP A 88 5.71 -0.64 -2.23
CA ASP A 88 5.93 -1.15 -3.58
C ASP A 88 7.32 -1.83 -3.65
N ILE A 89 7.46 -2.78 -4.58
CA ILE A 89 8.68 -3.59 -4.73
C ILE A 89 9.88 -2.80 -5.27
N ASP A 90 9.65 -1.59 -5.77
CA ASP A 90 10.66 -0.65 -6.25
C ASP A 90 11.14 0.34 -5.17
N VAL A 91 10.68 0.18 -3.92
CA VAL A 91 11.11 0.97 -2.76
C VAL A 91 12.15 0.22 -1.93
N MET A 92 13.35 0.79 -1.78
CA MET A 92 14.46 0.18 -1.02
C MET A 92 14.44 0.58 0.47
N TRP A 93 14.58 -0.39 1.37
CA TRP A 93 14.56 -0.18 2.82
C TRP A 93 15.99 -0.05 3.37
N LEU A 94 16.59 1.14 3.25
CA LEU A 94 17.97 1.37 3.72
C LEU A 94 18.09 1.56 5.24
N ARG A 95 16.97 1.78 5.93
CA ARG A 95 16.87 1.95 7.39
C ARG A 95 15.53 1.44 7.90
N ASN A 96 15.47 1.04 9.16
CA ASN A 96 14.24 0.63 9.81
C ASN A 96 13.20 1.77 9.87
N PRO A 97 12.06 1.68 9.15
CA PRO A 97 11.06 2.75 9.16
C PRO A 97 10.27 2.82 10.46
N PHE A 98 10.15 1.73 11.23
CA PHE A 98 9.43 1.74 12.51
C PHE A 98 10.07 2.69 13.54
N LEU A 99 11.36 3.00 13.40
CA LEU A 99 12.05 4.00 14.22
C LEU A 99 11.73 5.44 13.81
N ARG A 100 11.13 5.65 12.64
CA ARG A 100 10.83 6.96 12.04
C ARG A 100 9.34 7.28 12.03
N LEU A 101 8.48 6.27 12.07
CA LEU A 101 7.04 6.45 12.22
C LEU A 101 6.74 7.23 13.51
N SER A 102 5.73 8.08 13.44
CA SER A 102 5.16 8.76 14.61
C SER A 102 4.76 7.72 15.64
N LYS A 103 5.13 7.97 16.89
CA LYS A 103 4.75 7.16 18.06
C LYS A 103 3.39 7.57 18.63
N ASN A 104 2.77 8.60 18.06
CA ASN A 104 1.46 9.05 18.51
C ASN A 104 0.42 7.96 18.21
N GLU A 105 -0.26 7.50 19.25
CA GLU A 105 -1.21 6.40 19.15
C GLU A 105 -2.49 6.77 18.40
N THR A 106 -2.72 8.07 18.18
CA THR A 106 -3.84 8.57 17.38
C THR A 106 -3.53 8.67 15.89
N ASP A 107 -2.27 8.46 15.47
CA ASP A 107 -1.87 8.50 14.07
C ASP A 107 -2.12 7.12 13.45
N ASP A 108 -3.34 6.89 12.97
CA ASP A 108 -3.76 5.58 12.47
C ASP A 108 -3.23 5.30 11.06
N ILE A 109 -2.88 6.34 10.30
CA ILE A 109 -2.29 6.23 8.96
C ILE A 109 -1.15 7.24 8.84
N GLN A 110 -0.03 6.85 8.22
CA GLN A 110 1.08 7.75 7.89
C GLN A 110 1.52 7.48 6.45
N ILE A 111 1.26 8.42 5.55
CA ILE A 111 1.45 8.25 4.09
C ILE A 111 2.59 9.14 3.58
N SER A 112 3.42 8.60 2.70
CA SER A 112 4.49 9.36 2.04
C SER A 112 3.96 10.38 1.02
N CYS A 113 4.74 11.42 0.75
CA CYS A 113 4.38 12.50 -0.17
C CYS A 113 5.38 12.66 -1.32
N ASP A 114 4.87 12.78 -2.54
CA ASP A 114 5.67 13.00 -3.77
C ASP A 114 6.31 14.39 -3.81
N LYS A 115 5.75 15.38 -3.09
CA LYS A 115 6.29 16.75 -3.00
C LYS A 115 6.28 17.23 -1.56
N PHE A 116 7.43 17.69 -1.09
CA PHE A 116 7.55 18.48 0.13
C PHE A 116 7.50 19.96 -0.25
N GLY A 117 6.39 20.61 0.05
CA GLY A 117 6.30 22.08 0.06
C GLY A 117 6.91 22.69 1.33
N ARG A 118 6.69 23.98 1.57
CA ARG A 118 7.14 24.65 2.81
C ARG A 118 6.36 24.21 4.06
N ASN A 119 5.17 23.64 3.89
CA ASN A 119 4.38 23.05 4.98
C ASN A 119 4.65 21.55 5.06
N GLN A 120 4.95 21.07 6.28
CA GLN A 120 5.23 19.66 6.59
C GLN A 120 3.99 18.77 6.51
N MET A 121 2.78 19.34 6.40
CA MET A 121 1.55 18.55 6.31
C MET A 121 1.26 18.11 4.87
N CYS A 122 1.22 16.80 4.68
CA CYS A 122 0.89 16.11 3.43
C CYS A 122 -0.53 16.38 2.89
N ALA A 123 -1.44 16.92 3.70
CA ALA A 123 -2.85 17.13 3.35
C ALA A 123 -3.09 17.96 2.06
N PHE A 124 -2.12 18.76 1.63
CA PHE A 124 -2.19 19.56 0.40
C PHE A 124 -1.31 19.06 -0.75
N ASN A 125 -0.49 18.02 -0.52
CA ASN A 125 0.49 17.53 -1.49
C ASN A 125 -0.03 16.30 -2.28
N LEU A 126 0.73 15.92 -3.31
CA LEU A 126 0.53 14.65 -4.01
C LEU A 126 0.97 13.53 -3.06
N ILE A 127 0.02 12.80 -2.50
CA ILE A 127 0.30 11.59 -1.71
C ILE A 127 0.88 10.50 -2.60
N ASN A 128 1.72 9.65 -2.03
CA ASN A 128 2.27 8.47 -2.67
C ASN A 128 1.80 7.21 -1.94
N THR A 129 1.12 6.31 -2.66
CA THR A 129 0.60 5.06 -2.10
C THR A 129 1.57 3.89 -2.24
N GLY A 130 2.82 4.14 -2.65
CA GLY A 130 3.90 3.17 -2.74
C GLY A 130 4.66 2.98 -1.42
N PHE A 131 4.45 3.83 -0.42
CA PHE A 131 4.93 3.59 0.95
C PHE A 131 4.04 4.27 1.99
N TYR A 132 3.42 3.50 2.88
CA TYR A 132 2.64 4.05 4.00
C TYR A 132 2.43 3.04 5.13
N PHE A 133 2.24 3.54 6.34
CA PHE A 133 1.84 2.77 7.52
C PHE A 133 0.33 2.87 7.75
N THR A 134 -0.29 1.79 8.22
CA THR A 134 -1.69 1.78 8.66
C THR A 134 -1.85 0.89 9.89
N ARG A 135 -2.45 1.44 10.93
CA ARG A 135 -2.87 0.74 12.14
C ARG A 135 -4.21 0.05 11.92
N SER A 136 -4.34 -1.19 12.36
CA SER A 136 -5.61 -1.91 12.32
C SER A 136 -6.54 -1.48 13.46
N ASN A 137 -7.65 -0.84 13.11
CA ASN A 137 -8.75 -0.54 14.03
C ASN A 137 -10.05 -0.28 13.24
N ASN A 138 -11.16 -0.04 13.95
CA ASN A 138 -12.47 0.16 13.33
C ASN A 138 -12.51 1.36 12.37
N LYS A 139 -11.73 2.42 12.63
CA LYS A 139 -11.68 3.61 11.78
C LYS A 139 -10.99 3.31 10.46
N THR A 140 -9.82 2.68 10.49
CA THR A 140 -9.06 2.34 9.28
C THR A 140 -9.75 1.25 8.46
N ILE A 141 -10.39 0.27 9.10
CA ILE A 141 -11.24 -0.71 8.42
C ILE A 141 -12.38 -0.02 7.67
N SER A 142 -13.10 0.89 8.35
CA SER A 142 -14.18 1.67 7.73
C SER A 142 -13.70 2.51 6.56
N LEU A 143 -12.56 3.20 6.73
CA LEU A 143 -11.93 4.00 5.68
C LEU A 143 -11.55 3.16 4.46
N PHE A 144 -10.85 2.04 4.63
CA PHE A 144 -10.43 1.21 3.51
C PHE A 144 -11.61 0.59 2.77
N ASN A 145 -12.66 0.18 3.50
CA ASN A 145 -13.91 -0.26 2.88
C ASN A 145 -14.56 0.86 2.06
N LYS A 146 -14.67 2.07 2.63
CA LYS A 146 -15.19 3.25 1.92
C LYS A 146 -14.34 3.60 0.70
N TRP A 147 -13.02 3.56 0.84
CA TRP A 147 -12.08 3.80 -0.25
C TRP A 147 -12.29 2.77 -1.36
N TYR A 148 -12.32 1.47 -1.06
CA TYR A 148 -12.56 0.45 -2.08
C TYR A 148 -13.93 0.62 -2.78
N THR A 149 -15.00 0.85 -2.03
CA THR A 149 -16.36 1.02 -2.61
C THR A 149 -16.49 2.26 -3.48
N SER A 150 -15.66 3.30 -3.25
CA SER A 150 -15.68 4.55 -4.01
C SER A 150 -15.38 4.36 -5.51
N ARG A 151 -14.73 3.26 -5.91
CA ARG A 151 -14.52 2.92 -7.33
C ARG A 151 -15.81 2.82 -8.16
N ASN A 152 -16.95 2.56 -7.50
CA ASN A 152 -18.26 2.47 -8.13
C ASN A 152 -18.97 3.83 -8.25
N SER A 153 -18.38 4.90 -7.70
CA SER A 153 -18.94 6.25 -7.76
C SER A 153 -18.74 6.87 -9.13
N THR A 154 -19.79 7.52 -9.65
CA THR A 154 -19.70 8.31 -10.89
C THR A 154 -18.72 9.48 -10.78
N LYS A 155 -18.39 9.93 -9.56
CA LYS A 155 -17.39 10.97 -9.30
C LYS A 155 -15.95 10.53 -9.61
N TYR A 156 -15.65 9.24 -9.55
CA TYR A 156 -14.29 8.69 -9.57
C TYR A 156 -14.00 7.83 -10.81
N VAL A 157 -14.82 7.95 -11.86
CA VAL A 157 -14.67 7.17 -13.09
C VAL A 157 -13.30 7.42 -13.72
N GLY A 158 -12.57 6.34 -14.01
CA GLY A 158 -11.24 6.38 -14.62
C GLY A 158 -10.11 6.79 -13.67
N MET A 159 -10.39 7.06 -12.40
CA MET A 159 -9.38 7.38 -11.40
C MET A 159 -8.81 6.10 -10.77
N LYS A 160 -7.50 6.09 -10.54
CA LYS A 160 -6.86 5.08 -9.70
C LYS A 160 -7.10 5.41 -8.22
N GLU A 161 -7.02 4.40 -7.39
CA GLU A 161 -7.16 4.42 -5.93
C GLU A 161 -6.37 5.55 -5.26
N GLN A 162 -5.13 5.84 -5.67
CA GLN A 162 -4.34 6.94 -5.11
C GLN A 162 -5.01 8.31 -5.32
N ASP A 163 -5.56 8.56 -6.50
CA ASP A 163 -6.21 9.84 -6.82
C ASP A 163 -7.52 9.99 -6.06
N VAL A 164 -8.22 8.88 -5.84
CA VAL A 164 -9.44 8.86 -5.03
C VAL A 164 -9.13 9.05 -3.56
N LEU A 165 -8.09 8.41 -3.03
CA LEU A 165 -7.65 8.58 -1.64
C LEU A 165 -7.30 10.05 -1.36
N LYS A 166 -6.56 10.68 -2.27
CA LYS A 166 -6.27 12.11 -2.22
C LYS A 166 -7.55 12.94 -2.16
N SER A 167 -8.53 12.63 -3.01
CA SER A 167 -9.82 13.32 -3.04
C SER A 167 -10.60 13.14 -1.72
N MET A 168 -10.50 11.98 -1.08
CA MET A 168 -11.12 11.70 0.22
C MET A 168 -10.43 12.49 1.35
N ILE A 169 -9.10 12.56 1.37
CA ILE A 169 -8.33 13.39 2.31
C ILE A 169 -8.77 14.85 2.19
N GLN A 170 -8.83 15.39 0.97
CA GLN A 170 -9.26 16.77 0.71
C GLN A 170 -10.71 17.04 1.12
N ALA A 171 -11.57 16.03 1.06
CA ALA A 171 -12.96 16.11 1.54
C ALA A 171 -13.09 16.03 3.07
N GLY A 172 -11.98 15.80 3.80
CA GLY A 172 -11.98 15.72 5.26
C GLY A 172 -12.32 14.34 5.83
N GLU A 173 -12.27 13.28 5.01
CA GLU A 173 -12.58 11.90 5.43
C GLU A 173 -11.53 11.32 6.40
N PHE A 174 -10.40 12.01 6.57
CA PHE A 174 -9.28 11.62 7.44
C PHE A 174 -9.26 12.37 8.78
N ARG A 175 -10.22 13.26 9.05
CA ARG A 175 -10.22 14.12 10.26
C ARG A 175 -10.11 13.33 11.56
N ASP A 176 -10.62 12.10 11.59
CA ASP A 176 -10.63 11.25 12.79
C ASP A 176 -9.55 10.15 12.78
N ILE A 177 -8.68 10.10 11.76
CA ILE A 177 -7.76 8.98 11.45
C ILE A 177 -6.28 9.37 11.67
N GLY A 178 -6.01 10.60 12.12
CA GLY A 178 -4.65 11.13 12.30
C GLY A 178 -4.01 11.60 10.98
N PRO A 179 -2.94 12.41 11.05
CA PRO A 179 -2.29 13.07 9.90
C PRO A 179 -1.48 12.14 8.98
#